data_AF-A0A8S3A0G7-F1
#
_entry.id   AF-A0A8S3A0G7-F1
#
_cell.length_a   1.000
_cell.length_b   1.000
_cell.length_c   1.000
_cell.angle_alpha   90.00
_cell.angle_beta   90.00
_cell.angle_gamma   90.00
#
_symmetry.space_group_name_H-M   'P 1'
#
loop_
_entity.id
_entity.type
_entity.pdbx_description
1 polymer ?
#
loop_
_entity_poly.entity_id
_entity_poly.type
_entity_poly.pdbx_seq_one_letter_code
_entity_poly.pdbx_strand_id
1 'polypeptide(L)'
;MSFLDKDIQNLQSNFTQILTSDCHYTTSEIINHIKLINNALDNIKLDYEFQRASKSLAKQFNSDEMKFNETNLKELVTKGSELAQQLNIKLHSVALKKKEHNQIREIHNWACDSLLEYLQ
;
A
#
# COMPACT_ATOMS: atom_id res chain seq x y z
N MET A 1 -4.63 19.76 3.48
CA MET A 1 -4.33 18.36 3.17
C MET A 1 -5.00 17.51 4.23
N SER A 2 -5.82 16.52 3.86
CA SER A 2 -6.42 15.62 4.86
C SER A 2 -5.31 14.75 5.49
N PHE A 3 -5.55 14.22 6.69
CA PHE A 3 -4.64 13.25 7.32
C PHE A 3 -4.42 12.03 6.41
N LEU A 4 -5.49 11.57 5.75
CA LEU A 4 -5.50 10.44 4.82
C LEU A 4 -4.62 10.66 3.57
N ASP A 5 -4.62 11.87 2.98
CA ASP A 5 -3.79 12.18 1.81
C ASP A 5 -2.31 11.98 2.09
N LYS A 6 -1.87 12.42 3.27
CA LYS A 6 -0.46 12.34 3.66
C LYS A 6 -0.04 10.89 3.89
N ASP A 7 -0.89 10.09 4.52
CA ASP A 7 -0.58 8.69 4.80
C ASP A 7 -0.57 7.84 3.52
N ILE A 8 -1.51 8.08 2.60
CA ILE A 8 -1.50 7.46 1.27
C ILE A 8 -0.22 7.83 0.51
N GLN A 9 0.16 9.11 0.49
CA GLN A 9 1.39 9.55 -0.17
C GLN A 9 2.65 8.93 0.44
N ASN A 10 2.71 8.81 1.77
CA ASN A 10 3.82 8.15 2.45
C ASN A 10 3.91 6.67 2.06
N LEU A 11 2.76 5.98 2.03
CA LEU A 11 2.70 4.58 1.62
C LEU A 11 3.16 4.39 0.16
N GLN A 12 2.63 5.20 -0.76
CA GLN A 12 3.04 5.19 -2.17
C GLN A 12 4.54 5.51 -2.33
N SER A 13 5.08 6.42 -1.51
CA SER A 13 6.51 6.75 -1.49
C SER A 13 7.36 5.54 -1.06
N ASN A 14 6.97 4.84 0.01
CA ASN A 14 7.68 3.64 0.47
C ASN A 14 7.69 2.54 -0.60
N PHE A 15 6.53 2.31 -1.25
CA PHE A 15 6.45 1.39 -2.37
C PHE A 15 7.32 1.82 -3.55
N THR A 16 7.34 3.11 -3.88
CA THR A 16 8.21 3.64 -4.94
C THR A 16 9.68 3.45 -4.62
N GLN A 17 10.10 3.63 -3.36
CA GLN A 17 11.47 3.36 -2.93
C GLN A 17 11.85 1.88 -3.11
N ILE A 18 10.94 0.95 -2.79
CA ILE A 18 11.16 -0.49 -3.03
C ILE A 18 11.35 -0.76 -4.54
N LEU A 19 10.55 -0.12 -5.39
CA LEU A 19 10.59 -0.33 -6.85
C LEU A 19 11.79 0.30 -7.55
N THR A 20 12.26 1.45 -7.07
CA THR A 20 13.25 2.29 -7.78
C THR A 20 14.65 2.20 -7.20
N SER A 21 14.78 1.72 -5.95
CA SER A 21 16.09 1.56 -5.34
C SER A 21 16.76 0.28 -5.80
N ASP A 22 18.01 0.40 -6.27
CA ASP A 22 18.88 -0.72 -6.64
C ASP A 22 19.26 -1.61 -5.44
N CYS A 23 18.88 -1.22 -4.22
CA CYS A 23 19.18 -2.00 -3.01
C CYS A 23 18.13 -3.07 -2.70
N HIS A 24 17.04 -3.20 -3.45
CA HIS A 24 16.00 -4.20 -3.20
C HIS A 24 15.98 -5.31 -4.25
N TYR A 25 15.75 -6.53 -3.79
CA TYR A 25 15.33 -7.62 -4.67
C TYR A 25 13.90 -7.36 -5.13
N THR A 26 13.74 -7.08 -6.43
CA THR A 26 12.45 -6.86 -7.06
C THR A 26 12.32 -7.73 -8.30
N THR A 27 11.22 -8.46 -8.39
CA THR A 27 10.83 -9.25 -9.55
C THR A 27 9.65 -8.58 -10.25
N SER A 28 9.39 -8.96 -11.51
CA SER A 28 8.24 -8.42 -12.25
C SER A 28 6.90 -8.66 -11.53
N GLU A 29 6.77 -9.76 -10.81
CA GLU A 29 5.57 -10.09 -10.01
C GLU A 29 5.37 -9.11 -8.86
N ILE A 30 6.41 -8.90 -8.03
CA ILE A 30 6.39 -7.93 -6.92
C ILE A 30 6.10 -6.52 -7.46
N ILE A 31 6.74 -6.14 -8.57
CA ILE A 31 6.53 -4.85 -9.23
C ILE A 31 5.07 -4.66 -9.65
N ASN A 32 4.47 -5.69 -10.27
CA ASN A 32 3.10 -5.62 -10.75
C ASN A 32 2.11 -5.49 -9.60
N HIS A 33 2.29 -6.26 -8.51
CA HIS A 33 1.40 -6.16 -7.35
C HIS A 33 1.49 -4.78 -6.68
N ILE A 34 2.70 -4.24 -6.49
CA ILE A 34 2.87 -2.89 -5.92
C ILE A 34 2.19 -1.83 -6.81
N LYS A 35 2.28 -1.94 -8.14
CA LYS A 35 1.58 -1.03 -9.05
C LYS A 35 0.06 -1.11 -8.92
N LEU A 36 -0.50 -2.32 -8.78
CA LEU A 36 -1.93 -2.50 -8.57
C LEU A 36 -2.39 -1.83 -7.26
N ILE A 37 -1.60 -1.98 -6.19
CA ILE A 37 -1.86 -1.32 -4.90
C ILE A 37 -1.83 0.20 -5.05
N ASN A 38 -0.81 0.75 -5.71
CA ASN A 38 -0.72 2.20 -5.92
C ASN A 38 -1.93 2.73 -6.70
N ASN A 39 -2.38 2.02 -7.74
CA ASN A 39 -3.58 2.39 -8.50
C ASN A 39 -4.85 2.33 -7.63
N ALA A 40 -4.97 1.31 -6.76
CA ALA A 40 -6.10 1.21 -5.84
C ALA A 40 -6.12 2.37 -4.83
N LEU A 41 -4.96 2.78 -4.32
CA LEU A 41 -4.82 3.93 -3.43
C LEU A 41 -5.18 5.26 -4.12
N ASP A 42 -4.83 5.42 -5.41
CA ASP A 42 -5.23 6.58 -6.20
C ASP A 42 -6.75 6.65 -6.37
N ASN A 43 -7.42 5.51 -6.63
CA ASN A 43 -8.88 5.44 -6.71
C ASN A 43 -9.54 5.83 -5.38
N ILE A 44 -9.03 5.30 -4.25
CA ILE A 44 -9.51 5.66 -2.90
C ILE A 44 -9.42 7.18 -2.67
N LYS A 45 -8.30 7.78 -3.08
CA LYS A 45 -8.10 9.22 -2.94
C LYS A 45 -9.10 10.01 -3.78
N LEU A 46 -9.32 9.62 -5.04
CA LEU A 46 -10.30 10.25 -5.92
C LEU A 46 -11.72 10.17 -5.36
N ASP A 47 -12.12 9.00 -4.85
CA ASP A 47 -13.43 8.80 -4.23
C ASP A 47 -13.62 9.70 -3.01
N TYR A 48 -12.59 9.82 -2.16
CA TYR A 48 -12.61 10.70 -0.99
C TYR A 48 -12.71 12.18 -1.38
N GLU A 49 -11.97 12.62 -2.40
CA GLU A 49 -12.06 13.99 -2.92
C GLU A 49 -13.45 14.29 -3.49
N PHE A 50 -14.04 13.35 -4.25
CA PHE A 50 -15.39 13.48 -4.81
C PHE A 50 -16.45 13.62 -3.71
N GLN A 51 -16.38 12.79 -2.67
CA GLN A 51 -17.27 12.86 -1.52
C GLN A 51 -17.21 14.22 -0.81
N ARG A 52 -16.00 14.80 -0.67
CA ARG A 52 -15.83 16.13 -0.04
C ARG A 52 -16.27 17.28 -0.92
N ALA A 53 -16.00 17.21 -2.23
CA ALA A 53 -16.29 18.30 -3.16
C ALA A 53 -17.80 18.46 -3.41
N SER A 54 -18.56 17.37 -3.38
CA SER A 54 -20.00 17.42 -3.62
C SER A 54 -20.79 17.85 -2.37
N LYS A 55 -21.02 19.16 -2.25
CA LYS A 55 -21.90 19.75 -1.21
C LYS A 55 -23.35 19.24 -1.26
N SER A 56 -23.80 18.63 -2.36
CA SER A 56 -25.13 18.00 -2.47
C SER A 56 -25.14 16.52 -2.09
N LEU A 57 -24.08 15.75 -2.39
CA LEU A 57 -23.94 14.35 -1.94
C LEU A 57 -23.61 14.25 -0.45
N ALA A 58 -22.84 15.19 0.11
CA ALA A 58 -22.53 15.23 1.54
C ALA A 58 -23.77 15.39 2.45
N LYS A 59 -24.91 15.86 1.90
CA LYS A 59 -26.21 15.88 2.61
C LYS A 59 -27.01 14.58 2.47
N GLN A 60 -26.65 13.72 1.51
CA GLN A 60 -27.31 12.44 1.24
C GLN A 60 -26.62 11.26 1.94
N PHE A 61 -25.34 11.38 2.30
CA PHE A 61 -24.64 10.38 3.09
C PHE A 61 -24.87 10.61 4.59
N ASN A 62 -25.16 9.53 5.30
CA ASN A 62 -25.34 9.57 6.75
C ASN A 62 -23.98 9.84 7.42
N SER A 63 -23.92 10.74 8.41
CA SER A 63 -22.64 11.14 9.02
C SER A 63 -21.88 9.98 9.67
N ASP A 64 -22.61 8.95 10.10
CA ASP A 64 -22.06 7.76 10.72
C ASP A 64 -21.43 6.82 9.68
N GLU A 65 -22.00 6.71 8.48
CA GLU A 65 -21.42 5.95 7.37
C GLU A 65 -20.11 6.60 6.89
N MET A 66 -20.05 7.93 6.85
CA MET A 66 -18.82 8.65 6.49
C MET A 66 -17.69 8.42 7.51
N LYS A 67 -17.99 8.44 8.81
CA LYS A 67 -16.99 8.16 9.87
C LYS A 67 -16.53 6.71 9.86
N PHE A 68 -17.44 5.77 9.61
CA PHE A 68 -17.11 4.35 9.48
C PHE A 68 -16.17 4.10 8.30
N ASN A 69 -16.46 4.69 7.14
CA ASN A 69 -15.58 4.62 5.97
C ASN A 69 -14.20 5.23 6.23
N GLU A 70 -14.13 6.39 6.90
CA GLU A 70 -12.84 7.02 7.25
C GLU A 70 -11.99 6.13 8.17
N THR A 71 -12.62 5.42 9.11
CA THR A 71 -11.95 4.51 10.03
C THR A 71 -11.39 3.28 9.30
N ASN A 72 -12.19 2.66 8.43
CA ASN A 72 -11.78 1.52 7.61
C ASN A 72 -10.63 1.88 6.66
N LEU A 73 -10.70 3.06 6.03
CA LEU A 73 -9.63 3.55 5.15
C LEU A 73 -8.33 3.79 5.92
N LYS A 74 -8.41 4.37 7.12
CA LYS A 74 -7.23 4.57 7.96
C LYS A 74 -6.59 3.25 8.38
N GLU A 75 -7.39 2.24 8.72
CA GLU A 75 -6.89 0.90 9.04
C GLU A 75 -6.20 0.26 7.82
N LEU A 76 -6.80 0.38 6.64
CA LEU A 76 -6.24 -0.13 5.39
C LEU A 76 -4.89 0.51 5.05
N VAL A 77 -4.77 1.84 5.19
CA VAL A 77 -3.50 2.55 4.95
C VAL A 77 -2.45 2.20 6.01
N THR A 78 -2.87 1.96 7.26
CA THR A 78 -1.98 1.52 8.34
C THR A 78 -1.40 0.13 8.04
N LYS A 79 -2.25 -0.85 7.69
CA LYS A 79 -1.82 -2.19 7.29
C LYS A 79 -0.89 -2.15 6.08
N GLY A 80 -1.18 -1.30 5.10
CA GLY A 80 -0.33 -1.10 3.93
C GLY A 80 1.05 -0.56 4.31
N SER A 81 1.10 0.38 5.25
CA SER A 81 2.36 0.96 5.75
C SER A 81 3.22 -0.07 6.48
N GLU A 82 2.61 -0.90 7.32
CA GLU A 82 3.29 -2.01 7.99
C GLU A 82 3.83 -3.02 6.98
N LEU A 83 3.04 -3.38 5.95
CA LEU A 83 3.46 -4.26 4.88
C LEU A 83 4.65 -3.67 4.09
N ALA A 84 4.59 -2.40 3.71
CA ALA A 84 5.67 -1.71 3.01
C ALA A 84 6.96 -1.72 3.84
N GLN A 85 6.87 -1.51 5.15
CA GLN A 85 8.02 -1.59 6.05
C GLN A 85 8.61 -3.02 6.09
N GLN A 86 7.77 -4.04 6.17
CA GLN A 86 8.23 -5.43 6.17
C GLN A 86 8.90 -5.81 4.84
N LEU A 87 8.34 -5.37 3.71
CA LEU A 87 8.92 -5.56 2.38
C LEU A 87 10.29 -4.88 2.28
N ASN A 88 10.37 -3.61 2.72
CA ASN A 88 11.63 -2.85 2.74
C ASN A 88 12.72 -3.58 3.52
N ILE A 89 12.39 -4.21 4.66
CA ILE A 89 13.35 -4.98 5.46
C ILE A 89 13.74 -6.30 4.79
N LYS A 90 12.75 -7.09 4.37
CA LYS A 90 12.96 -8.47 3.89
C LYS A 90 13.54 -8.54 2.49
N LEU A 91 13.20 -7.60 1.62
CA LEU A 91 13.69 -7.54 0.24
C LEU A 91 15.02 -6.80 0.11
N HIS A 92 15.49 -6.14 1.17
CA HIS A 92 16.77 -5.42 1.12
C HIS A 92 17.92 -6.39 0.82
N SER A 93 18.77 -6.05 -0.14
CA SER A 93 19.87 -6.88 -0.62
C SER A 93 20.82 -7.30 0.50
N VAL A 94 21.02 -6.43 1.50
CA VAL A 94 21.80 -6.74 2.70
C VAL A 94 21.19 -7.89 3.52
N ALA A 95 19.86 -7.95 3.65
CA ALA A 95 19.16 -9.02 4.34
C ALA A 95 19.23 -10.35 3.57
N LEU A 96 19.41 -10.29 2.24
CA LEU A 96 19.47 -11.45 1.35
C LEU A 96 20.89 -11.96 1.09
N LYS A 97 21.93 -11.15 1.31
CA LYS A 97 23.33 -11.44 0.94
C LYS A 97 23.88 -12.80 1.44
N LYS A 98 23.36 -13.31 2.55
CA LYS A 98 23.80 -14.58 3.17
C LYS A 98 22.75 -15.69 3.11
N LYS A 99 21.65 -15.47 2.38
CA LYS A 99 20.56 -16.45 2.27
C LYS A 99 20.81 -17.42 1.13
N GLU A 100 20.39 -18.65 1.34
CA GLU A 100 20.36 -19.67 0.30
C GLU A 100 19.20 -19.44 -0.66
N HIS A 101 19.27 -20.05 -1.85
CA HIS A 101 18.28 -19.82 -2.91
C HIS A 101 16.85 -20.19 -2.51
N ASN A 102 16.67 -21.27 -1.76
CA ASN A 102 15.39 -21.67 -1.16
C ASN A 102 14.83 -20.59 -0.21
N GLN A 103 15.67 -19.99 0.64
CA GLN A 103 15.27 -18.94 1.57
C GLN A 103 14.89 -17.64 0.84
N ILE A 104 15.57 -17.33 -0.27
CA ILE A 104 15.21 -16.20 -1.14
C ILE A 104 13.86 -16.47 -1.81
N ARG A 105 13.61 -17.70 -2.26
CA ARG A 105 12.32 -18.11 -2.84
C ARG A 105 11.17 -18.01 -1.83
N GLU A 106 11.39 -18.41 -0.58
CA GLU A 106 10.40 -18.25 0.49
C GLU A 106 10.06 -16.77 0.74
N ILE A 107 11.07 -15.89 0.71
CA ILE A 107 10.86 -14.44 0.84
C ILE A 107 10.08 -13.88 -0.35
N HIS A 108 10.41 -14.32 -1.57
CA HIS A 108 9.68 -13.95 -2.77
C HIS A 108 8.21 -14.35 -2.69
N ASN A 109 7.93 -15.62 -2.36
CA ASN A 109 6.56 -16.12 -2.23
C ASN A 109 5.79 -15.34 -1.15
N TRP A 110 6.40 -15.17 0.03
CA TRP A 110 5.80 -14.36 1.09
C TRP A 110 5.47 -12.94 0.62
N ALA A 111 6.38 -12.28 -0.10
CA ALA A 111 6.14 -10.92 -0.60
C ALA A 111 4.97 -10.88 -1.60
N CYS A 112 4.93 -11.82 -2.54
CA CYS A 112 3.83 -11.95 -3.50
C CYS A 112 2.49 -12.20 -2.82
N ASP A 113 2.44 -13.14 -1.87
CA ASP A 113 1.23 -13.51 -1.14
C ASP A 113 0.71 -12.34 -0.28
N SER A 114 1.60 -11.69 0.48
CA SER A 114 1.20 -10.55 1.33
C SER A 114 0.73 -9.34 0.53
N LEU A 115 1.33 -9.07 -0.64
CA LEU A 115 0.87 -8.01 -1.54
C LEU A 115 -0.49 -8.35 -2.16
N LEU A 116 -0.74 -9.63 -2.45
CA LEU A 116 -2.02 -10.08 -3.01
C LEU A 116 -3.13 -10.08 -1.97
N GLU A 117 -2.85 -10.49 -0.73
CA GLU A 117 -3.77 -10.42 0.41
C GLU A 117 -4.18 -8.97 0.70
N TYR A 118 -3.26 -8.01 0.57
CA TYR A 118 -3.58 -6.59 0.75
C TYR A 118 -4.57 -6.03 -0.28
N LEU A 119 -4.68 -6.67 -1.45
CA LEU A 119 -5.60 -6.26 -2.52
C LEU A 119 -7.01 -6.85 -2.37
N GLN A 120 -7.24 -7.76 -1.41
CA GLN A 120 -8.52 -8.43 -1.16
C GLN A 120 -9.36 -7.71 -0.11
#